data_AF-A0A7M3Z3X1-F1
#
_entry.id   AF-A0A7M3Z3X1-F1
#
_cell.length_a   1.000
_cell.length_b   1.000
_cell.length_c   1.000
_cell.angle_alpha   90.00
_cell.angle_beta   90.00
_cell.angle_gamma   90.00
#
_symmetry.space_group_name_H-M   'P 1'
#
loop_
_entity.id
_entity.type
_entity.pdbx_description
1 polymer ?
#
loop_
_entity_poly.entity_id
_entity_poly.type
_entity_poly.pdbx_seq_one_letter_code
_entity_poly.pdbx_strand_id
1 'polypeptide(L)'
;FDSDGNGIKDDDHDVVESVVGQLALTYSWDLDDRLDADDDGDNTNDWVGEGDNRYVMANWSEPGELFVALKVCNGVGVCTEKGYPIRVRDPSEQDDTLADFSLDSLLPKAESSGMLLGALLVILLILGWLVMRQPTEIEAEAGSEADNYDVSSVVTEGGVLGMDHHAPPPKPKHLTTSDRRSGESGYVRPVTSRRRR
;
A
#
# COMPACT_ATOMS: atom_id res chain seq x y z
N PHE A 1 -40.20 17.35 -44.56
CA PHE A 1 -39.40 16.64 -45.58
C PHE A 1 -39.82 15.20 -45.41
N ASP A 2 -40.32 14.53 -46.45
CA ASP A 2 -40.88 13.18 -46.31
C ASP A 2 -39.71 12.18 -46.34
N SER A 3 -39.24 11.82 -45.14
CA SER A 3 -38.00 11.07 -44.95
C SER A 3 -38.17 9.57 -45.22
N ASP A 4 -39.36 9.02 -44.93
CA ASP A 4 -39.69 7.60 -45.12
C ASP A 4 -40.45 7.32 -46.44
N GLY A 5 -40.88 8.38 -47.14
CA GLY A 5 -41.44 8.32 -48.49
C GLY A 5 -42.90 7.85 -48.53
N ASN A 6 -43.63 7.98 -47.40
CA ASN A 6 -45.01 7.49 -47.28
C ASN A 6 -46.07 8.54 -47.70
N GLY A 7 -45.65 9.76 -48.03
CA GLY A 7 -46.51 10.84 -48.54
C GLY A 7 -47.19 11.70 -47.48
N ILE A 8 -46.96 11.46 -46.18
CA ILE A 8 -47.52 12.24 -45.06
C ILE A 8 -46.39 13.07 -44.44
N LYS A 9 -46.52 14.40 -44.51
CA LYS A 9 -45.40 15.32 -44.18
C LYS A 9 -45.31 15.74 -42.70
N ASP A 10 -46.36 15.47 -41.92
CA ASP A 10 -46.51 15.87 -40.52
C ASP A 10 -46.39 14.68 -39.55
N ASP A 11 -46.08 13.48 -40.07
CA ASP A 11 -45.88 12.25 -39.32
C ASP A 11 -44.50 11.68 -39.63
N ASP A 12 -43.48 12.51 -39.42
CA ASP A 12 -42.08 12.08 -39.38
C ASP A 12 -41.76 11.59 -37.97
N HIS A 13 -42.33 10.44 -37.62
CA HIS A 13 -41.95 9.69 -36.42
C HIS A 13 -40.55 9.05 -36.63
N ASP A 14 -39.53 9.91 -36.78
CA ASP A 14 -38.10 9.57 -36.69
C ASP A 14 -37.72 9.16 -35.27
N VAL A 15 -38.67 9.23 -34.33
CA VAL A 15 -38.59 8.60 -33.02
C VAL A 15 -38.74 7.11 -33.25
N VAL A 16 -37.72 6.52 -33.86
CA VAL A 16 -37.39 5.13 -33.59
C VAL A 16 -37.25 5.10 -32.07
N GLU A 17 -38.27 4.61 -31.37
CA GLU A 17 -38.07 3.88 -30.13
C GLU A 17 -36.94 2.92 -30.47
N SER A 18 -35.73 3.32 -30.10
CA SER A 18 -34.51 2.70 -30.59
C SER A 18 -34.64 1.25 -30.18
N VAL A 19 -34.92 0.35 -31.12
CA VAL A 19 -35.01 -1.09 -30.83
C VAL A 19 -33.61 -1.62 -30.52
N VAL A 20 -32.61 -0.95 -31.09
CA VAL A 20 -31.19 -1.26 -31.00
C VAL A 20 -30.42 0.02 -30.70
N GLY A 21 -29.74 0.07 -29.55
CA GLY A 21 -28.95 1.23 -29.12
C GLY A 21 -28.98 1.44 -27.61
N GLN A 22 -28.19 2.39 -27.10
CA GLN A 22 -28.12 2.66 -25.65
C GLN A 22 -29.43 3.25 -25.10
N LEU A 23 -30.21 3.93 -25.95
CA LEU A 23 -31.53 4.49 -25.63
C LEU A 23 -32.65 3.44 -25.63
N ALA A 24 -32.36 2.23 -26.12
CA ALA A 24 -33.24 1.06 -26.12
C ALA A 24 -33.25 0.29 -24.81
N LEU A 25 -32.30 0.60 -23.92
CA LEU A 25 -32.01 -0.22 -22.75
C LEU A 25 -32.91 0.19 -21.60
N THR A 26 -33.63 -0.78 -21.05
CA THR A 26 -34.39 -0.62 -19.81
C THR A 26 -33.63 -1.28 -18.68
N TYR A 27 -33.47 -0.53 -17.58
CA TYR A 27 -32.79 -1.00 -16.38
C TYR A 27 -33.85 -1.30 -15.31
N SER A 28 -33.69 -2.44 -14.63
CA SER A 28 -34.51 -2.82 -13.49
C SER A 28 -33.60 -3.35 -12.39
N TRP A 29 -33.85 -2.91 -11.17
CA TRP A 29 -33.01 -3.19 -10.01
C TRP A 29 -33.79 -3.97 -8.97
N ASP A 30 -33.20 -5.03 -8.47
CA ASP A 30 -33.58 -5.64 -7.20
C ASP A 30 -32.51 -5.28 -6.16
N LEU A 31 -32.92 -4.69 -5.04
CA LEU A 31 -32.06 -3.99 -4.10
C LEU A 31 -31.73 -4.80 -2.85
N ASP A 32 -32.54 -5.79 -2.49
CA ASP A 32 -32.36 -6.52 -1.24
C ASP A 32 -33.00 -7.91 -1.30
N ASP A 33 -32.16 -8.93 -1.50
CA ASP A 33 -32.54 -10.35 -1.59
C ASP A 33 -33.08 -10.95 -0.28
N ARG A 34 -33.31 -10.15 0.75
CA ARG A 34 -33.84 -10.58 2.06
C ARG A 34 -35.31 -10.22 2.23
N LEU A 35 -35.81 -9.28 1.42
CA LEU A 35 -37.18 -8.79 1.49
C LEU A 35 -37.91 -9.24 0.24
N ASP A 36 -39.02 -9.94 0.44
CA ASP A 36 -40.00 -10.20 -0.62
C ASP A 36 -41.00 -9.03 -0.60
N ALA A 37 -40.91 -8.14 -1.58
CA ALA A 37 -41.67 -6.90 -1.61
C ALA A 37 -43.10 -7.09 -2.13
N ASP A 38 -43.34 -8.08 -2.99
CA ASP A 38 -44.66 -8.39 -3.55
C ASP A 38 -45.36 -9.61 -2.94
N ASP A 39 -44.70 -10.28 -1.99
CA ASP A 39 -45.16 -11.43 -1.19
C ASP A 39 -45.52 -12.64 -2.09
N ASP A 40 -44.78 -12.82 -3.19
CA ASP A 40 -44.96 -13.93 -4.15
C ASP A 40 -44.17 -15.20 -3.77
N GLY A 41 -43.30 -15.10 -2.76
CA GLY A 41 -42.48 -16.19 -2.22
C GLY A 41 -41.11 -16.33 -2.88
N ASP A 42 -40.77 -15.46 -3.84
CA ASP A 42 -39.44 -15.26 -4.39
C ASP A 42 -38.96 -13.86 -3.98
N ASN A 43 -37.78 -13.79 -3.38
CA ASN A 43 -37.19 -12.52 -2.91
C ASN A 43 -36.08 -12.04 -3.86
N THR A 44 -36.00 -12.62 -5.06
CA THR A 44 -34.95 -12.33 -6.06
C THR A 44 -35.50 -11.74 -7.36
N ASN A 45 -36.81 -11.46 -7.38
CA ASN A 45 -37.56 -10.97 -8.54
C ASN A 45 -38.29 -9.65 -8.25
N ASP A 46 -37.87 -8.90 -7.23
CA ASP A 46 -38.48 -7.64 -6.81
C ASP A 46 -37.97 -6.45 -7.64
N TRP A 47 -38.33 -6.45 -8.92
CA TRP A 47 -37.79 -5.49 -9.90
C TRP A 47 -38.36 -4.07 -9.72
N VAL A 48 -37.50 -3.16 -9.29
CA VAL A 48 -37.76 -1.71 -9.24
C VAL A 48 -37.30 -1.05 -10.54
N GLY A 49 -38.21 -0.30 -11.17
CA GLY A 49 -37.92 0.46 -12.38
C GLY A 49 -36.98 1.64 -12.14
N GLU A 50 -36.33 2.07 -13.21
CA GLU A 50 -35.48 3.25 -13.23
C GLU A 50 -36.30 4.54 -12.91
N GLY A 51 -35.85 5.35 -11.95
CA GLY A 51 -36.42 6.67 -11.71
C GLY A 51 -35.96 7.71 -12.77
N ASP A 52 -36.55 8.90 -12.76
CA ASP A 52 -36.29 9.97 -13.75
C ASP A 52 -34.80 10.27 -14.06
N ASN A 53 -33.91 10.02 -13.09
CA ASN A 53 -32.48 10.31 -13.20
C ASN A 53 -31.58 9.11 -13.51
N ARG A 54 -32.13 7.97 -13.91
CA ARG A 54 -31.36 6.77 -14.26
C ARG A 54 -30.62 6.05 -13.14
N TYR A 55 -31.05 6.26 -11.90
CA TYR A 55 -30.53 5.56 -10.74
C TYR A 55 -31.64 5.31 -9.73
N VAL A 56 -31.41 4.34 -8.86
CA VAL A 56 -32.29 4.04 -7.72
C VAL A 56 -31.51 4.32 -6.44
N MET A 57 -32.14 5.03 -5.50
CA MET A 57 -31.57 5.27 -4.18
C MET A 57 -32.13 4.24 -3.20
N ALA A 58 -31.26 3.55 -2.49
CA ALA A 58 -31.60 2.60 -1.44
C ALA A 58 -30.85 2.95 -0.15
N ASN A 59 -31.50 2.76 1.00
CA ASN A 59 -30.90 2.95 2.31
C ASN A 59 -31.12 1.68 3.14
N TRP A 60 -30.03 1.09 3.65
CA TRP A 60 -30.09 -0.09 4.51
C TRP A 60 -29.68 0.27 5.93
N SER A 61 -30.53 -0.03 6.91
CA SER A 61 -30.25 0.19 8.33
C SER A 61 -29.68 -1.04 9.04
N GLU A 62 -29.94 -2.23 8.49
CA GLU A 62 -29.54 -3.50 9.11
C GLU A 62 -28.20 -3.98 8.55
N PRO A 63 -27.21 -4.28 9.41
CA PRO A 63 -25.96 -4.87 8.96
C PRO A 63 -26.19 -6.28 8.43
N GLY A 64 -25.42 -6.67 7.43
CA GLY A 64 -25.56 -7.97 6.78
C GLY A 64 -24.95 -8.02 5.39
N GLU A 65 -24.89 -9.24 4.85
CA GLU A 65 -24.64 -9.46 3.44
C GLU A 65 -25.98 -9.42 2.71
N LEU A 66 -26.00 -8.73 1.58
CA LEU A 66 -27.15 -8.65 0.68
C LEU A 66 -26.69 -8.74 -0.76
N PHE A 67 -27.57 -9.18 -1.65
CA PHE A 67 -27.34 -9.22 -3.08
C PHE A 67 -28.22 -8.20 -3.80
N VAL A 68 -27.59 -7.34 -4.61
CA VAL A 68 -28.29 -6.43 -5.51
C VAL A 68 -28.24 -7.00 -6.91
N ALA A 69 -29.40 -7.26 -7.52
CA ALA A 69 -29.49 -7.73 -8.90
C ALA A 69 -29.83 -6.58 -9.86
N LEU A 70 -29.11 -6.53 -10.98
CA LEU A 70 -29.40 -5.64 -12.09
C LEU A 70 -29.87 -6.47 -13.28
N LYS A 71 -31.07 -6.19 -13.77
CA LYS A 71 -31.60 -6.68 -15.03
C LYS A 71 -31.58 -5.58 -16.06
N VAL A 72 -30.98 -5.85 -17.20
CA VAL A 72 -30.94 -4.94 -18.35
C VAL A 72 -31.62 -5.62 -19.52
N CYS A 73 -32.69 -5.02 -20.03
CA CYS A 73 -33.42 -5.51 -21.19
C CYS A 73 -33.16 -4.59 -22.39
N ASN A 74 -33.04 -5.16 -23.59
CA ASN A 74 -32.99 -4.40 -24.83
C ASN A 74 -34.40 -4.07 -25.35
N GLY A 75 -34.49 -3.23 -26.39
CA GLY A 75 -35.75 -2.86 -27.04
C GLY A 75 -36.46 -4.01 -27.78
N VAL A 76 -35.90 -5.22 -27.79
CA VAL A 76 -36.49 -6.46 -28.33
C VAL A 76 -36.98 -7.39 -27.20
N GLY A 77 -36.81 -7.00 -25.93
CA GLY A 77 -37.23 -7.79 -24.76
C GLY A 77 -36.26 -8.90 -24.34
N VAL A 78 -35.03 -8.92 -24.86
CA VAL A 78 -33.98 -9.83 -24.37
C VAL A 78 -33.29 -9.19 -23.17
N CYS A 79 -33.32 -9.88 -22.03
CA CYS A 79 -32.78 -9.40 -20.77
C CYS A 79 -31.50 -10.15 -20.36
N THR A 80 -30.59 -9.44 -19.70
CA THR A 80 -29.40 -9.99 -19.05
C THR A 80 -29.38 -9.53 -17.60
N GLU A 81 -29.10 -10.47 -16.70
CA GLU A 81 -29.13 -10.25 -15.26
C GLU A 81 -27.74 -10.42 -14.65
N LYS A 82 -27.41 -9.61 -13.65
CA LYS A 82 -26.16 -9.71 -12.91
C LYS A 82 -26.34 -9.28 -11.46
N GLY A 83 -25.96 -10.16 -10.53
CA GLY A 83 -25.93 -9.89 -9.11
C GLY A 83 -24.60 -9.32 -8.62
N TYR A 84 -24.66 -8.43 -7.64
CA TYR A 84 -23.53 -7.84 -6.95
C TYR A 84 -23.68 -8.08 -5.44
N PRO A 85 -22.76 -8.81 -4.80
CA PRO A 85 -22.77 -8.94 -3.35
C PRO A 85 -22.32 -7.62 -2.71
N ILE A 86 -23.11 -7.13 -1.76
CA ILE A 86 -22.82 -5.95 -0.96
C ILE A 86 -22.84 -6.35 0.51
N ARG A 87 -21.89 -5.82 1.29
CA ARG A 87 -21.86 -6.01 2.74
C ARG A 87 -22.15 -4.68 3.44
N VAL A 88 -23.29 -4.61 4.12
CA VAL A 88 -23.63 -3.51 5.02
C VAL A 88 -22.95 -3.78 6.36
N ARG A 89 -22.05 -2.87 6.75
CA ARG A 89 -21.24 -3.04 7.96
C ARG A 89 -21.98 -2.55 9.19
N ASP A 90 -21.73 -3.21 10.31
CA ASP A 90 -22.17 -2.71 11.60
C ASP A 90 -21.30 -1.51 12.01
N PRO A 91 -21.88 -0.39 12.47
CA PRO A 91 -21.11 0.75 12.95
C PRO A 91 -20.20 0.44 14.16
N SER A 92 -20.46 -0.66 14.89
CA SER A 92 -19.60 -1.15 15.98
C SER A 92 -18.41 -1.99 15.50
N GLU A 93 -18.41 -2.41 14.23
CA GLU A 93 -17.30 -3.13 13.62
C GLU A 93 -16.14 -2.14 13.39
N GLN A 94 -15.17 -2.14 14.31
CA GLN A 94 -13.96 -1.35 14.15
C GLN A 94 -13.15 -1.87 12.96
N ASP A 95 -12.71 -0.96 12.09
CA ASP A 95 -11.72 -1.30 11.08
C ASP A 95 -10.43 -1.70 11.79
N ASP A 96 -9.94 -2.91 11.50
CA ASP A 96 -8.56 -3.33 11.77
C ASP A 96 -7.64 -2.47 10.89
N THR A 97 -7.54 -1.18 11.24
CA THR A 97 -6.60 -0.26 10.60
C THR A 97 -5.20 -0.64 11.07
N LEU A 98 -4.22 -0.54 10.17
CA LEU A 98 -2.80 -0.73 10.49
C LEU A 98 -2.27 0.22 11.60
N ALA A 99 -3.10 1.12 12.12
CA ALA A 99 -2.79 1.98 13.25
C ALA A 99 -3.05 1.31 14.61
N ASP A 100 -3.75 0.17 14.65
CA ASP A 100 -4.08 -0.55 15.89
C ASP A 100 -3.21 -1.81 16.09
N PHE A 101 -1.89 -1.67 15.87
CA PHE A 101 -0.92 -2.69 16.26
C PHE A 101 -0.81 -2.73 17.79
N SER A 102 -1.68 -3.50 18.45
CA SER A 102 -1.44 -3.95 19.81
C SER A 102 -0.32 -4.98 19.85
N LEU A 103 0.51 -4.94 20.89
CA LEU A 103 1.48 -6.02 21.17
C LEU A 103 0.78 -7.39 21.33
N ASP A 104 -0.51 -7.38 21.69
CA ASP A 104 -1.35 -8.59 21.75
C ASP A 104 -1.60 -9.21 20.37
N SER A 105 -1.51 -8.43 19.29
CA SER A 105 -1.63 -8.93 17.91
C SER A 105 -0.33 -9.54 17.38
N LEU A 106 0.81 -9.18 17.98
CA LEU A 106 2.14 -9.75 17.66
C LEU A 106 2.42 -11.04 18.43
N LEU A 107 1.82 -11.19 19.61
CA LEU A 107 1.96 -12.40 20.39
C LEU A 107 1.01 -13.46 19.83
N PRO A 108 1.52 -14.66 19.48
CA PRO A 108 0.64 -15.73 19.08
C PRO A 108 -0.33 -16.03 20.23
N LYS A 109 -1.63 -15.92 19.96
CA LYS A 109 -2.68 -16.27 20.93
C LYS A 109 -2.43 -17.68 21.44
N ALA A 110 -2.73 -17.93 22.71
CA ALA A 110 -2.48 -19.20 23.41
C ALA A 110 -3.41 -20.35 22.95
N GLU A 111 -3.72 -20.41 21.65
CA GLU A 111 -4.29 -21.55 20.97
C GLU A 111 -3.15 -22.52 20.58
N SER A 112 -3.47 -23.79 20.35
CA SER A 112 -2.47 -24.87 20.19
C SER A 112 -1.44 -24.62 19.07
N SER A 113 -1.82 -23.90 18.01
CA SER A 113 -0.95 -23.50 16.91
C SER A 113 -0.05 -22.30 17.24
N GLY A 114 -0.51 -21.39 18.10
CA GLY A 114 0.21 -20.18 18.48
C GLY A 114 1.44 -20.46 19.36
N MET A 115 1.33 -21.44 20.27
CA MET A 115 2.47 -21.82 21.13
C MET A 115 3.67 -22.35 20.33
N LEU A 116 3.44 -23.10 19.26
CA LEU A 116 4.50 -23.61 18.39
C LEU A 116 5.21 -22.49 17.64
N LEU A 117 4.44 -21.50 17.15
CA LEU A 117 4.98 -20.35 16.44
C LEU A 117 5.81 -19.45 17.39
N GLY A 118 5.33 -19.26 18.62
CA GLY A 118 6.08 -18.57 19.68
C GLY A 118 7.38 -19.29 20.04
N ALA A 119 7.35 -20.62 20.18
CA ALA A 119 8.55 -21.42 20.45
C ALA A 119 9.56 -21.34 19.31
N LEU A 120 9.11 -21.38 18.05
CA LEU A 120 9.96 -21.21 16.87
C LEU A 120 10.65 -19.84 16.87
N LEU A 121 9.92 -18.77 17.17
CA LEU A 121 10.45 -17.41 17.23
C LEU A 121 11.55 -17.28 18.30
N VAL A 122 11.34 -17.86 19.48
CA VAL A 122 12.35 -17.89 20.56
C VAL A 122 13.59 -18.67 20.13
N ILE A 123 13.43 -19.82 19.47
CA ILE A 123 14.55 -20.61 18.97
C ILE A 123 15.36 -19.83 17.92
N LEU A 124 14.70 -19.13 17.00
CA LEU A 124 15.37 -18.31 15.99
C LEU A 124 16.16 -17.15 16.63
N LEU A 125 15.62 -16.51 17.67
CA LEU A 125 16.35 -15.47 18.40
C LEU A 125 17.59 -16.02 19.11
N ILE A 126 17.48 -17.20 19.74
CA ILE A 126 18.64 -17.86 20.38
C ILE A 126 19.68 -18.25 19.33
N LEU A 127 19.26 -18.78 18.18
CA LEU A 127 20.16 -19.22 17.12
C LEU A 127 20.85 -18.03 16.45
N GLY A 128 20.12 -16.94 16.19
CA GLY A 128 20.69 -15.68 15.70
C GLY A 128 21.68 -15.08 16.70
N TRP A 129 21.36 -15.11 17.99
CA TRP A 129 22.28 -14.68 19.05
C TRP A 129 23.54 -15.56 19.12
N LEU A 130 23.40 -16.88 18.96
CA LEU A 130 24.51 -17.82 19.02
C LEU A 130 25.44 -17.65 17.81
N VAL A 131 24.88 -17.51 16.61
CA VAL A 131 25.65 -17.24 15.38
C VAL A 131 26.45 -15.94 15.50
N MET A 132 25.85 -14.86 16.01
CA MET A 132 26.56 -13.60 16.24
C MET A 132 27.70 -13.69 17.27
N ARG A 133 27.72 -14.73 18.11
CA ARG A 133 28.76 -14.92 19.14
C ARG A 133 29.88 -15.86 18.67
N GLN A 134 29.75 -16.50 17.53
CA GLN A 134 30.81 -17.34 16.98
C GLN A 134 31.80 -16.45 16.20
N PRO A 135 33.10 -16.47 16.55
CA PRO A 135 34.10 -15.76 15.76
C PRO A 135 34.11 -16.36 14.35
N THR A 136 34.12 -15.49 13.35
CA THR A 136 34.19 -15.94 11.95
C THR A 136 35.56 -16.60 11.69
N GLU A 137 35.66 -17.44 10.67
CA GLU A 137 36.92 -18.12 10.31
C GLU A 137 38.10 -17.14 10.14
N ILE A 138 37.81 -15.93 9.68
CA ILE A 138 38.77 -14.83 9.52
C ILE A 138 39.24 -14.29 10.88
N GLU A 139 38.35 -14.17 11.87
CA GLU A 139 38.69 -13.72 13.23
C GLU A 139 39.44 -14.81 14.00
N ALA A 140 39.11 -16.08 13.78
CA ALA A 140 39.81 -17.22 14.37
C ALA A 140 41.23 -17.36 13.81
N GLU A 141 41.42 -17.18 12.50
CA GLU A 141 42.74 -17.19 11.87
C GLU A 141 43.58 -15.97 12.30
N ALA A 142 42.99 -14.77 12.35
CA ALA A 142 43.65 -13.56 12.85
C ALA A 142 44.08 -13.69 14.33
N GLY A 143 43.26 -14.32 15.18
CA GLY A 143 43.64 -14.63 16.55
C GLY A 143 44.82 -15.61 16.64
N SER A 144 44.84 -16.63 15.77
CA SER A 144 45.92 -17.61 15.73
C SER A 144 47.24 -17.02 15.19
N GLU A 145 47.18 -16.05 14.28
CA GLU A 145 48.36 -15.33 13.80
C GLU A 145 48.87 -14.32 14.85
N ALA A 146 47.97 -13.68 15.61
CA ALA A 146 48.32 -12.81 16.73
C ALA A 146 48.97 -13.54 17.92
N ASP A 147 48.63 -14.82 18.15
CA ASP A 147 49.33 -15.64 19.16
C ASP A 147 50.73 -16.08 18.69
N ASN A 148 50.96 -16.18 17.37
CA ASN A 148 52.26 -16.55 16.80
C ASN A 148 53.25 -15.38 16.73
N TYR A 149 52.75 -14.14 16.66
CA TYR A 149 53.55 -12.93 16.71
C TYR A 149 53.02 -12.07 17.84
N ASP A 150 53.77 -11.90 18.94
CA ASP A 150 53.40 -11.11 20.14
C ASP A 150 53.09 -9.64 19.80
N VAL A 151 51.88 -9.42 19.27
CA VAL A 151 51.36 -8.14 18.81
C VAL A 151 50.10 -7.85 19.61
N SER A 152 50.22 -6.90 20.53
CA SER A 152 49.16 -6.54 21.50
C SER A 152 47.83 -6.04 20.91
N SER A 153 47.75 -5.78 19.60
CA SER A 153 46.49 -5.51 18.91
C SER A 153 46.63 -5.67 17.39
N VAL A 154 45.83 -6.57 16.80
CA VAL A 154 45.62 -6.62 15.35
C VAL A 154 44.34 -5.84 15.06
N VAL A 155 44.47 -4.68 14.42
CA VAL A 155 43.31 -3.92 13.93
C VAL A 155 42.89 -4.57 12.61
N THR A 156 41.86 -5.42 12.65
CA THR A 156 41.22 -5.93 11.45
C THR A 156 40.39 -4.80 10.84
N GLU A 157 41.03 -3.94 10.06
CA GLU A 157 40.29 -3.04 9.17
C GLU A 157 39.59 -3.94 8.13
N GLY A 158 38.28 -4.13 8.30
CA GLY A 158 37.43 -4.82 7.33
C GLY A 158 37.41 -4.05 6.01
N GLY A 159 38.41 -4.29 5.16
CA GLY A 159 38.59 -3.68 3.85
C GLY A 159 38.54 -4.75 2.76
N VAL A 160 37.66 -4.55 1.77
CA VAL A 160 37.58 -5.39 0.57
C VAL A 160 38.94 -5.39 -0.13
N LEU A 161 39.56 -6.58 -0.26
CA LEU A 161 40.81 -6.79 -0.98
C LEU A 161 40.69 -6.28 -2.42
N GLY A 162 41.30 -5.12 -2.71
CA GLY A 162 41.38 -4.56 -4.06
C GLY A 162 41.19 -3.05 -4.19
N MET A 163 40.87 -2.35 -3.11
CA MET A 163 40.73 -0.89 -3.13
C MET A 163 41.94 -0.23 -2.46
N ASP A 164 42.51 0.77 -3.12
CA ASP A 164 43.75 1.48 -2.75
C ASP A 164 43.75 1.89 -1.26
N HIS A 165 44.61 1.27 -0.45
CA HIS A 165 44.74 1.55 1.00
C HIS A 165 45.55 2.83 1.23
N HIS A 166 45.11 3.94 0.65
CA HIS A 166 45.65 5.23 0.97
C HIS A 166 44.86 5.83 2.13
N ALA A 167 45.50 5.88 3.30
CA ALA A 167 45.01 6.74 4.36
C ALA A 167 44.92 8.18 3.80
N PRO A 168 43.78 8.87 3.95
CA PRO A 168 43.67 10.23 3.46
C PRO A 168 44.81 11.05 4.09
N PRO A 169 45.48 11.92 3.31
CA PRO A 169 46.58 12.71 3.83
C PRO A 169 46.10 13.46 5.07
N PRO A 170 46.94 13.62 6.10
CA PRO A 170 46.54 14.24 7.35
C PRO A 170 45.90 15.60 7.05
N LYS A 171 44.71 15.82 7.59
CA LYS A 171 43.96 17.06 7.38
C LYS A 171 44.87 18.25 7.70
N PRO A 172 44.93 19.28 6.83
CA PRO A 172 45.79 20.43 7.09
C PRO A 172 45.43 21.05 8.44
N LYS A 173 46.44 21.27 9.29
CA LYS A 173 46.25 21.84 10.61
C LYS A 173 45.69 23.24 10.48
N HIS A 174 44.46 23.46 10.97
CA HIS A 174 43.94 24.81 11.13
C HIS A 174 44.80 25.54 12.15
N LEU A 175 45.48 26.59 11.71
CA LEU A 175 46.35 27.40 12.55
C LEU A 175 45.49 28.14 13.58
N THR A 176 45.83 27.97 14.86
CA THR A 176 45.20 28.73 15.94
C THR A 176 45.58 30.22 15.85
N THR A 177 44.88 31.09 16.56
CA THR A 177 45.17 32.54 16.54
C THR A 177 46.61 32.86 16.98
N SER A 178 47.18 32.06 17.89
CA SER A 178 48.59 32.18 18.29
C SER A 178 49.54 31.70 17.20
N ASP A 179 49.22 30.58 16.52
CA ASP A 179 50.05 30.05 15.44
C ASP A 179 50.10 31.03 14.25
N ARG A 180 48.99 31.72 13.96
CA ARG A 180 48.92 32.78 12.93
C ARG A 180 49.81 34.00 13.24
N ARG A 181 50.31 34.13 14.47
CA ARG A 181 51.22 35.20 14.89
C ARG A 181 52.68 34.74 14.97
N SER A 182 52.96 33.44 14.92
CA SER A 182 54.34 32.93 14.94
C SER A 182 54.93 32.99 13.52
N GLY A 183 56.19 33.44 13.42
CA GLY A 183 56.90 33.53 12.13
C GLY A 183 57.23 32.17 11.51
N GLU A 184 57.24 31.11 12.33
CA GLU A 184 57.55 29.73 11.92
C GLU A 184 56.36 29.04 11.24
N SER A 185 55.13 29.52 11.46
CA SER A 185 53.91 28.93 10.90
C SER A 185 53.76 29.13 9.38
N GLY A 186 54.62 29.94 8.74
CA GLY A 186 54.51 30.27 7.31
C GLY A 186 53.26 31.05 6.92
N TYR A 187 52.44 31.48 7.89
CA TYR A 187 51.20 32.21 7.64
C TYR A 187 51.48 33.66 7.22
N VAL A 188 51.15 34.00 5.97
CA VAL A 188 51.23 35.38 5.46
C VAL A 188 49.89 36.07 5.70
N ARG A 189 49.88 37.08 6.57
CA ARG A 189 48.68 37.89 6.83
C ARG A 189 48.35 38.77 5.60
N PRO A 190 47.10 38.79 5.12
CA PRO A 190 46.71 39.70 4.03
C PRO A 190 46.84 41.15 4.50
N VAL A 191 47.46 41.99 3.66
CA VAL A 191 47.66 43.41 3.97
C VAL A 191 46.35 44.14 3.72
N THR A 192 45.66 44.55 4.77
CA THR A 192 44.50 45.44 4.62
C THR A 192 45.01 46.85 4.34
N SER A 193 44.70 47.40 3.17
CA SER A 193 44.98 48.81 2.91
C SER A 193 44.14 49.67 3.87
N ARG A 194 44.82 50.40 4.77
CA ARG A 194 44.16 51.36 5.65
C ARG A 194 43.61 52.48 4.76
N ARG A 195 42.28 52.54 4.58
CA ARG A 195 41.62 53.68 3.96
C ARG A 195 41.87 54.89 4.88
N ARG A 196 42.83 55.74 4.51
CA ARG A 196 43.08 57.02 5.20
C ARG A 196 41.80 57.86 5.05
N ARG A 197 41.26 58.30 6.17
CA ARG A 197 40.27 59.38 6.23
C ARG A 197 41.00 60.70 6.02
#